data_AF-A0A9D7FIN2-F1
#
_entry.id   AF-A0A9D7FIN2-F1
#
_cell.length_a   1.000
_cell.length_b   1.000
_cell.length_c   1.000
_cell.angle_alpha   90.00
_cell.angle_beta   90.00
_cell.angle_gamma   90.00
#
_symmetry.space_group_name_H-M   'P 1'
#
loop_
_entity.id
_entity.type
_entity.pdbx_description
1 polymer ?
#
loop_
_entity_poly.entity_id
_entity_poly.type
_entity_poly.pdbx_seq_one_letter_code
_entity_poly.pdbx_strand_id
1 'polypeptide(L)'
;MIKHLRHTEINKSKWDNTIKLSPEGIVYAASWYLDIVSPGWEALMDDDYKFIFPLCTRSKFGFSYLYQPHFTQQGGLFSISGYPTTKKSKTISGCNSGKIQIDRDQSEYIKPY
;
A
#
# COMPACT_ATOMS: atom_id res chain seq x y z
N MET A 1 11.03 12.56 -3.78
CA MET A 1 12.10 11.95 -2.96
C MET A 1 11.44 11.24 -1.79
N ILE A 2 11.90 10.05 -1.38
CA ILE A 2 11.25 9.36 -0.24
C ILE A 2 11.67 10.02 1.07
N LYS A 3 10.68 10.37 1.88
CA LYS A 3 10.81 10.98 3.20
C LYS A 3 10.23 10.07 4.26
N HIS A 4 10.90 10.05 5.40
CA HIS A 4 10.39 9.45 6.63
C HIS A 4 9.80 10.56 7.52
N LEU A 5 8.56 10.35 7.98
CA LEU A 5 7.85 11.27 8.86
C LEU A 5 7.59 10.59 10.19
N ARG A 6 7.95 11.28 11.28
CA ARG A 6 7.49 10.92 12.63
C ARG A 6 6.00 11.17 12.74
N HIS A 7 5.35 10.52 13.70
CA HIS A 7 3.91 10.64 13.94
C HIS A 7 3.40 12.10 13.95
N THR A 8 4.13 13.00 14.60
CA THR A 8 3.78 14.43 14.73
C THR A 8 3.90 15.23 13.43
N GLU A 9 4.63 14.72 12.45
CA GLU A 9 4.89 15.38 11.17
C GLU A 9 3.85 14.99 10.10
N ILE A 10 3.01 13.98 10.40
CA ILE A 10 2.02 13.44 9.47
C ILE A 10 0.82 14.39 9.39
N ASN A 11 0.52 14.87 8.18
CA ASN A 11 -0.73 15.56 7.92
C ASN A 11 -1.84 14.52 7.68
N LYS A 12 -2.60 14.21 8.74
CA LYS A 12 -3.68 13.20 8.70
C LYS A 12 -4.74 13.48 7.64
N SER A 13 -5.05 14.75 7.36
CA SER A 13 -6.01 15.12 6.30
C SER A 13 -5.50 14.74 4.90
N LYS A 14 -4.24 15.08 4.57
CA LYS A 14 -3.63 14.67 3.30
C LYS A 14 -3.47 13.15 3.20
N TRP A 15 -3.06 12.52 4.30
CA TRP A 15 -2.95 11.07 4.41
C TRP A 15 -4.26 10.36 4.09
N ASP A 16 -5.34 10.72 4.80
CA ASP A 16 -6.64 10.09 4.63
C ASP A 16 -7.23 10.37 3.25
N ASN A 17 -6.95 11.53 2.66
CA ASN A 17 -7.32 11.81 1.28
C ASN A 17 -6.59 10.88 0.29
N THR A 18 -5.29 10.65 0.47
CA THR A 18 -4.54 9.69 -0.35
C THR A 18 -5.08 8.27 -0.20
N ILE A 19 -5.38 7.82 1.03
CA ILE A 19 -5.97 6.49 1.26
C ILE A 19 -7.34 6.37 0.58
N LYS A 20 -8.21 7.38 0.71
CA LYS A 20 -9.54 7.40 0.08
C LYS A 20 -9.49 7.37 -1.44
N LEU A 21 -8.51 8.03 -2.04
CA LEU A 21 -8.34 8.12 -3.48
C LEU A 21 -7.52 6.96 -4.07
N SER A 22 -6.83 6.19 -3.23
CA SER A 22 -6.03 5.06 -3.69
C SER A 22 -6.94 3.87 -4.07
N PRO A 23 -6.71 3.23 -5.23
CA PRO A 23 -7.40 2.00 -5.60
C PRO A 23 -7.21 0.88 -4.56
N GLU A 24 -6.03 0.86 -3.93
CA GLU A 24 -5.63 -0.13 -2.93
C GLU A 24 -5.96 0.31 -1.50
N GLY A 25 -6.73 1.39 -1.33
CA GLY A 25 -7.07 1.95 -0.03
C GLY A 25 -7.85 0.96 0.84
N ILE A 26 -7.32 0.68 2.02
CA ILE A 26 -7.95 -0.21 3.02
C ILE A 26 -8.18 0.53 4.33
N VAL A 27 -9.20 0.10 5.09
CA VAL A 27 -9.54 0.71 6.38
C VAL A 27 -8.39 0.66 7.39
N TYR A 28 -7.54 -0.38 7.32
CA TYR A 28 -6.41 -0.55 8.22
C TYR A 28 -5.31 0.51 8.05
N ALA A 29 -5.31 1.24 6.93
CA ALA A 29 -4.37 2.31 6.66
C ALA A 29 -4.93 3.71 6.96
N ALA A 30 -6.20 3.81 7.37
CA ALA A 30 -6.78 5.08 7.77
C ALA A 30 -6.11 5.60 9.05
N SER A 31 -5.88 6.91 9.14
CA SER A 31 -5.14 7.52 10.24
C SER A 31 -5.75 7.20 11.60
N TRP A 32 -7.08 7.29 11.72
CA TRP A 32 -7.82 6.97 12.94
C TRP A 32 -7.64 5.52 13.40
N TYR A 33 -7.53 4.57 12.46
CA TYR A 33 -7.35 3.16 12.78
C TYR A 33 -5.94 2.91 13.29
N LEU A 34 -4.94 3.46 12.58
CA LEU A 34 -3.54 3.39 12.95
C LEU A 34 -3.27 4.03 14.32
N ASP A 35 -3.95 5.13 14.66
CA ASP A 35 -3.87 5.75 15.98
C ASP A 35 -4.30 4.80 17.11
N ILE A 36 -5.23 3.88 16.84
CA ILE A 36 -5.74 2.91 17.81
C ILE A 36 -4.82 1.68 17.88
N VAL A 37 -4.45 1.09 16.74
CA VAL A 37 -3.72 -0.20 16.71
C VAL A 37 -2.19 -0.07 16.82
N SER A 38 -1.64 1.10 16.46
CA SER A 38 -0.22 1.42 16.56
C SER A 38 -0.05 2.89 16.96
N PRO A 39 -0.32 3.23 18.24
CA PRO A 39 -0.14 4.59 18.74
C PRO A 39 1.30 5.09 18.50
N GLY A 40 1.44 6.25 17.88
CA GLY A 40 2.76 6.80 17.52
C GLY A 40 3.36 6.25 16.23
N TRP A 41 2.57 5.58 15.39
CA TRP A 41 2.98 5.14 14.06
C TRP A 41 3.65 6.26 13.25
N GLU A 42 4.61 5.86 12.42
CA GLU A 42 5.40 6.73 11.55
C GLU A 42 5.03 6.45 10.09
N ALA A 43 5.56 7.23 9.15
CA ALA A 43 5.21 7.08 7.75
C ALA A 43 6.40 7.24 6.81
N LEU A 44 6.38 6.52 5.70
CA LEU A 44 7.18 6.83 4.52
C LEU A 44 6.27 7.44 3.46
N MET A 45 6.72 8.52 2.83
CA MET A 45 5.98 9.15 1.74
C MET A 45 6.90 9.83 0.72
N ASP A 46 6.39 10.03 -0.48
CA ASP A 46 6.96 10.96 -1.45
C ASP A 46 6.51 12.41 -1.17
N ASP A 47 7.26 13.40 -1.65
CA ASP A 47 7.08 14.84 -1.39
C ASP A 47 5.62 15.35 -1.49
N ASP A 48 4.84 14.77 -2.40
CA ASP A 48 3.47 15.20 -2.70
C ASP A 48 2.36 14.27 -2.15
N TYR A 49 2.65 13.36 -1.22
CA TYR A 49 1.67 12.32 -0.76
C TYR A 49 1.16 11.43 -1.90
N LYS A 50 1.87 11.37 -3.04
CA LYS A 50 1.54 10.49 -4.17
C LYS A 50 1.66 9.02 -3.80
N PHE A 51 2.66 8.71 -2.99
CA PHE A 51 2.90 7.40 -2.41
C PHE A 51 3.02 7.54 -0.91
N ILE A 52 2.32 6.71 -0.16
CA ILE A 52 2.36 6.68 1.30
C ILE A 52 2.45 5.24 1.81
N PHE A 53 3.18 5.02 2.90
CA PHE A 53 3.35 3.71 3.52
C PHE A 53 3.37 3.85 5.04
N PRO A 54 2.40 3.26 5.77
CA PRO A 54 2.36 3.35 7.22
C PRO A 54 3.42 2.44 7.84
N LEU A 55 4.15 2.97 8.82
CA LEU A 55 5.12 2.25 9.62
C LEU A 55 4.58 2.09 11.03
N CYS A 56 4.12 0.89 11.34
CA CYS A 56 3.73 0.53 12.70
C CYS A 56 4.98 0.22 13.51
N THR A 57 5.41 1.17 14.33
CA THR A 57 6.63 1.11 15.13
C THR A 57 6.30 0.79 16.58
N ARG A 58 7.17 0.02 17.24
CA ARG A 58 7.10 -0.22 18.69
C ARG A 58 8.50 -0.19 19.26
N SER A 59 8.64 0.34 20.48
CA SER A 59 9.90 0.32 21.21
C SER A 59 9.84 -0.68 22.36
N LYS A 60 10.87 -1.50 22.50
CA LYS A 60 11.06 -2.39 23.65
C LYS A 60 12.54 -2.40 24.03
N PHE A 61 12.83 -2.17 25.31
CA PHE A 61 14.20 -2.13 25.84
C PHE A 61 15.17 -1.21 25.05
N GLY A 62 14.68 -0.06 24.57
CA GLY A 62 15.49 0.92 23.83
C GLY A 62 15.68 0.63 22.33
N PHE A 63 15.16 -0.49 21.83
CA PHE A 63 15.18 -0.81 20.40
C PHE A 63 13.81 -0.55 19.77
N SER A 64 13.77 0.24 18.70
CA SER A 64 12.58 0.42 17.87
C SER A 64 12.54 -0.62 16.77
N TYR A 65 11.38 -1.24 16.56
CA TYR A 65 11.17 -2.22 15.50
C TYR A 65 9.80 -2.04 14.84
N LEU A 66 9.73 -2.45 13.57
CA LEU A 66 8.48 -2.52 12.82
C LEU A 66 7.77 -3.84 13.12
N TYR A 67 6.46 -3.78 13.28
CA TYR A 67 5.63 -4.96 13.52
C TYR A 67 4.32 -4.87 12.75
N GLN A 68 3.69 -6.01 12.51
CA GLN A 68 2.32 -6.05 12.00
C GLN A 68 1.35 -5.89 13.18
N PRO A 69 0.50 -4.85 13.20
CA PRO A 69 -0.47 -4.69 14.27
C PRO A 69 -1.48 -5.83 14.28
N HIS A 70 -2.01 -6.09 15.48
CA HIS A 70 -3.06 -7.09 15.63
C HIS A 70 -4.29 -6.62 14.82
N PHE A 71 -5.01 -7.56 14.23
CA PHE A 71 -6.20 -7.30 13.40
C PHE A 71 -5.93 -6.58 12.07
N THR A 72 -4.67 -6.50 11.64
CA THR A 72 -4.31 -5.98 10.31
C THR A 72 -4.01 -7.16 9.38
N GLN A 73 -4.90 -7.49 8.44
CA GLN A 73 -4.66 -8.61 7.51
C GLN A 73 -3.53 -8.29 6.53
N GLN A 74 -3.50 -7.05 6.03
CA GLN A 74 -2.53 -6.60 5.04
C GLN A 74 -2.12 -5.17 5.38
N GLY A 75 -0.83 -4.88 5.27
CA GLY A 75 -0.29 -3.53 5.19
C GLY A 75 0.19 -3.27 3.77
N GLY A 76 0.48 -2.02 3.41
CA GLY A 76 0.88 -1.75 2.03
C GLY A 76 1.35 -0.34 1.74
N LEU A 77 1.86 -0.19 0.53
CA LEU A 77 2.10 1.09 -0.12
C LEU A 77 0.78 1.56 -0.71
N PHE A 78 0.40 2.82 -0.55
CA PHE A 78 -0.82 3.35 -1.14
C PHE A 78 -0.46 4.49 -2.08
N SER A 79 -1.17 4.54 -3.20
CA SER A 79 -0.95 5.55 -4.23
C SER A 79 -2.26 5.92 -4.90
N ILE A 80 -2.41 7.21 -5.19
CA ILE A 80 -3.56 7.74 -5.94
C ILE A 80 -3.56 7.19 -7.37
N SER A 81 -2.39 7.04 -7.99
CA SER A 81 -2.27 6.57 -9.38
C SER A 81 -2.16 5.05 -9.52
N GLY A 82 -2.28 4.30 -8.42
CA GLY A 82 -1.92 2.88 -8.37
C GLY A 82 -0.42 2.64 -8.51
N TYR A 83 -0.02 1.37 -8.48
CA TYR A 83 1.38 0.99 -8.65
C TYR A 83 1.78 1.02 -10.14
N PRO A 84 3.00 1.45 -10.47
CA PRO A 84 3.54 1.23 -11.80
C PRO A 84 3.68 -0.29 -12.01
N THR A 85 2.72 -0.89 -12.71
CA THR A 85 2.82 -2.28 -13.11
C THR A 85 3.99 -2.38 -14.09
N THR A 86 5.12 -2.91 -13.62
CA THR A 86 6.16 -3.36 -14.55
C THR A 86 5.49 -4.44 -15.40
N LYS A 87 5.33 -4.18 -16.71
CA LYS A 87 4.86 -5.18 -17.66
C LYS A 87 5.67 -6.45 -17.40
N LYS A 88 5.02 -7.55 -16.95
CA LYS A 88 5.66 -8.86 -16.92
C LYS A 88 6.26 -9.06 -18.32
N SER A 89 7.58 -9.18 -18.39
CA SER A 89 8.24 -9.59 -19.61
C SER A 89 7.56 -10.86 -20.08
N LYS A 90 7.12 -10.88 -21.35
CA LYS A 90 6.66 -12.10 -22.01
C LYS A 90 7.69 -13.19 -21.73
N THR A 91 7.38 -14.16 -20.88
CA THR A 91 8.05 -15.45 -20.93
C THR A 91 7.66 -16.04 -22.27
N ILE A 92 8.55 -15.93 -23.25
CA ILE A 92 8.45 -16.70 -24.48
C ILE A 92 8.81 -18.14 -24.08
N SER A 93 7.83 -18.91 -23.66
CA SER A 93 7.93 -20.37 -23.70
C SER A 93 7.44 -20.79 -25.07
N GLY A 94 8.38 -21.17 -25.94
CA GLY A 94 8.10 -21.53 -27.32
C GLY A 94 7.54 -22.96 -27.45
N CYS A 95 6.57 -23.07 -28.36
CA CYS A 95 6.13 -24.23 -29.17
C CYS A 95 5.53 -25.45 -28.44
N ASN A 96 4.43 -26.07 -28.89
CA ASN A 96 3.88 -26.16 -30.25
C ASN A 96 2.39 -26.60 -30.26
N SER A 97 1.71 -26.23 -31.34
CA SER A 97 0.55 -26.90 -31.94
C SER A 97 -0.84 -26.74 -31.29
N GLY A 98 -1.63 -25.83 -31.87
CA GLY A 98 -3.07 -26.01 -32.01
C GLY A 98 -3.96 -25.00 -31.29
N LYS A 99 -4.45 -24.02 -32.06
CA LYS A 99 -5.53 -23.07 -31.73
C LYS A 99 -5.19 -22.02 -30.67
N ILE A 100 -4.83 -20.82 -31.13
CA ILE A 100 -4.87 -19.60 -30.31
C ILE A 100 -6.29 -19.04 -30.45
N GLN A 101 -7.14 -19.35 -29.48
CA GLN A 101 -8.35 -18.55 -29.22
C GLN A 101 -7.87 -17.34 -28.39
N ILE A 102 -8.00 -16.13 -28.94
CA ILE A 102 -7.73 -14.90 -28.18
C ILE A 102 -8.96 -14.67 -27.31
N ASP A 103 -8.95 -15.20 -26.08
CA ASP A 103 -9.94 -14.82 -25.09
C ASP A 103 -9.67 -13.37 -24.68
N ARG A 104 -10.70 -12.54 -24.88
CA ARG A 104 -10.70 -11.12 -24.57
C ARG A 104 -10.35 -10.91 -23.11
N ASP A 105 -9.42 -9.99 -22.90
CA ASP A 105 -9.09 -9.32 -21.65
C ASP A 105 -10.36 -8.94 -20.87
N GLN A 106 -10.62 -9.61 -19.75
CA GLN A 106 -11.50 -9.10 -18.70
C GLN A 106 -10.64 -8.65 -17.54
N SER A 107 -10.24 -7.38 -17.62
CA SER A 107 -9.94 -6.56 -16.46
C SER A 107 -11.24 -6.38 -15.65
N GLU A 108 -11.58 -7.36 -14.84
CA GLU A 108 -12.60 -7.19 -13.80
C GLU A 108 -11.88 -7.19 -12.44
N TYR A 109 -11.63 -5.98 -11.96
CA TYR A 109 -11.15 -5.72 -10.61
C TYR A 109 -12.28 -6.05 -9.65
N ILE A 110 -12.35 -7.31 -9.19
CA ILE A 110 -13.30 -7.74 -8.17
C ILE A 110 -12.80 -7.19 -6.82
N LYS A 111 -13.47 -6.14 -6.32
CA LYS A 111 -13.30 -5.69 -4.93
C LYS A 111 -13.70 -6.83 -3.99
N PRO A 112 -12.84 -7.26 -3.06
CA PRO A 112 -13.28 -8.13 -1.97
C PRO A 112 -14.16 -7.29 -1.03
N TYR A 113 -15.38 -7.76 -0.82
CA TYR A 113 -16.23 -7.33 0.30
C TYR A 113 -15.62 -7.74 1.64
#